data_AF-A0A356NM93-F1
#
_entry.id   AF-A0A356NM93-F1
#
_cell.length_a   1.000
_cell.length_b   1.000
_cell.length_c   1.000
_cell.angle_alpha   90.00
_cell.angle_beta   90.00
_cell.angle_gamma   90.00
#
_symmetry.space_group_name_H-M   'P 1'
#
loop_
_entity.id
_entity.type
_entity.pdbx_description
1 polymer ?
#
loop_
_entity_poly.entity_id
_entity_poly.type
_entity_poly.pdbx_seq_one_letter_code
_entity_poly.pdbx_strand_id
1 'polypeptide(L)'
;MKHLLSSKVIFVILGGLIYIGVTMWTLYYSVGKWKFKPNQKADGTQIGMTPNLDGESWNYRNPELELLVQELKKSKYDIEKEKKDLELLQKRVQKDIDQLSSITNRMRNLQDKFERSATTLTKNEEQNLNRLLDLFKTLEPEQIGTILEPMADEKIAKIFSLLKPAEFGPVVELWLSKDEKTEERIHDILKKYQGIIPAEKLDPP
;
A
#
# COMPACT_ATOMS: atom_id res chain seq x y z
N MET A 1 15.58 -33.99 -11.58
CA MET A 1 14.24 -33.45 -11.95
C MET A 1 14.06 -31.95 -11.62
N LYS A 2 15.12 -31.13 -11.52
CA LYS A 2 15.00 -29.68 -11.25
C LYS A 2 15.20 -28.77 -12.48
N HIS A 3 15.64 -29.34 -13.61
CA HIS A 3 15.99 -28.57 -14.81
C HIS A 3 14.84 -28.47 -15.86
N LEU A 4 13.74 -29.19 -15.64
CA LEU A 4 12.56 -29.14 -16.53
C LEU A 4 11.57 -28.03 -16.16
N LEU A 5 11.57 -27.51 -14.92
CA LEU A 5 10.69 -26.41 -14.51
C LEU A 5 11.26 -25.00 -14.74
N SER A 6 12.53 -24.88 -15.16
CA SER A 6 13.20 -23.57 -15.32
C SER A 6 13.22 -23.05 -16.77
N SER A 7 12.74 -23.84 -17.74
CA SER A 7 12.69 -23.40 -19.13
C SER A 7 11.52 -22.41 -19.33
N LYS A 8 11.86 -21.15 -19.67
CA LYS A 8 10.89 -20.10 -20.04
C LYS A 8 9.92 -20.56 -21.14
N VAL A 9 10.34 -21.47 -22.01
CA VAL A 9 9.52 -22.05 -23.08
C VAL A 9 8.34 -22.86 -22.53
N ILE A 10 8.53 -23.58 -21.42
CA ILE A 10 7.48 -24.39 -20.81
C ILE A 10 6.40 -23.51 -20.18
N PHE A 11 6.76 -22.36 -19.61
CA PHE A 11 5.78 -21.40 -19.10
C PHE A 11 4.93 -20.77 -20.21
N VAL A 12 5.51 -20.52 -21.39
CA VAL A 12 4.75 -20.00 -22.54
C VAL A 12 3.77 -21.05 -23.06
N ILE A 13 4.19 -22.31 -23.16
CA ILE A 13 3.31 -23.42 -23.59
C ILE A 13 2.19 -23.66 -22.56
N LEU A 14 2.54 -23.66 -21.27
CA LEU A 14 1.57 -23.87 -20.18
C LEU A 14 0.55 -22.72 -20.12
N GLY A 15 1.01 -21.47 -20.29
CA GLY A 15 0.13 -20.31 -20.38
C GLY A 15 -0.80 -20.37 -21.59
N GLY A 16 -0.28 -20.79 -22.74
CA GLY A 16 -1.08 -20.99 -23.96
C GLY A 16 -2.17 -22.05 -23.80
N LEU A 17 -1.85 -23.18 -23.16
CA LEU A 17 -2.82 -24.24 -22.89
C LEU A 17 -3.91 -23.79 -21.91
N ILE A 18 -3.54 -23.03 -20.87
CA ILE A 18 -4.51 -22.47 -19.92
C ILE A 18 -5.42 -21.46 -20.63
N TYR A 19 -4.87 -20.58 -21.47
CA TYR A 19 -5.65 -19.61 -22.23
C TYR A 19 -6.67 -20.30 -23.15
N ILE A 20 -6.23 -21.29 -23.94
CA ILE A 20 -7.13 -22.04 -24.84
C ILE A 20 -8.20 -22.76 -24.02
N GLY A 21 -7.84 -23.41 -22.91
CA GLY A 21 -8.78 -24.11 -22.04
C GLY A 21 -9.86 -23.18 -21.46
N VAL A 22 -9.46 -22.00 -20.94
CA VAL A 22 -10.40 -21.00 -20.43
C VAL A 22 -11.29 -20.45 -21.55
N THR A 23 -10.73 -20.19 -22.72
CA THR A 23 -11.48 -19.68 -23.87
C THR A 23 -12.52 -20.70 -24.36
N MET A 24 -12.15 -21.99 -24.45
CA MET A 24 -13.09 -23.06 -24.80
C MET A 24 -14.16 -23.27 -23.73
N TRP A 25 -13.79 -23.19 -22.45
CA TRP A 25 -14.74 -23.31 -21.34
C TRP A 25 -15.79 -22.18 -21.35
N THR A 26 -15.35 -20.95 -21.57
CA THR A 26 -16.25 -19.79 -21.67
C THR A 26 -17.18 -19.90 -22.88
N LEU A 27 -16.69 -20.35 -24.03
CA LEU A 27 -17.52 -20.62 -25.20
C LEU A 27 -18.52 -21.74 -24.95
N TYR A 28 -18.12 -22.87 -24.36
CA TYR A 28 -19.04 -23.96 -24.04
C TYR A 28 -20.16 -23.51 -23.10
N TYR A 29 -19.83 -22.73 -22.07
CA TYR A 29 -20.81 -22.22 -21.11
C TYR A 29 -21.69 -21.10 -21.70
N SER A 30 -21.14 -20.28 -22.60
CA SER A 30 -21.84 -19.20 -23.31
C SER A 30 -22.82 -19.73 -24.35
N VAL A 31 -22.41 -20.71 -25.16
CA VAL A 31 -23.21 -21.29 -26.24
C VAL A 31 -24.40 -22.07 -25.67
N GLY A 32 -24.26 -22.71 -24.50
CA GLY A 32 -25.38 -23.37 -23.80
C GLY A 32 -26.46 -22.43 -23.25
N LYS A 33 -26.17 -21.12 -23.13
CA LYS A 33 -27.12 -20.11 -22.63
C LYS A 33 -27.67 -19.17 -23.71
N TRP A 34 -27.19 -19.25 -24.94
CA TRP A 34 -27.78 -18.56 -26.08
C TRP A 34 -29.01 -19.32 -26.61
N LYS A 35 -30.12 -19.18 -25.88
CA LYS A 35 -31.43 -19.36 -26.50
C LYS A 35 -31.66 -18.17 -27.41
N PHE A 36 -31.29 -18.31 -28.68
CA PHE A 36 -31.87 -17.49 -29.73
C PHE A 36 -33.38 -17.72 -29.66
N LYS A 37 -34.11 -16.82 -29.03
CA LYS A 37 -35.56 -16.76 -29.18
C LYS A 37 -35.75 -16.18 -30.58
N PRO A 38 -36.13 -16.97 -31.61
CA PRO A 38 -36.66 -16.34 -32.81
C PRO A 38 -37.78 -15.44 -32.32
N ASN A 39 -37.72 -14.15 -32.67
CA ASN A 39 -38.81 -13.23 -32.42
C ASN A 39 -40.03 -13.92 -33.04
N GLN A 40 -40.92 -14.45 -32.20
CA GLN A 40 -42.13 -15.10 -32.66
C GLN A 40 -42.79 -14.05 -33.53
N LYS A 41 -42.94 -14.37 -34.82
CA LYS A 41 -43.89 -13.64 -35.66
C LYS A 41 -45.15 -13.54 -34.80
N ALA A 42 -45.59 -12.32 -34.54
CA ALA A 42 -46.80 -12.07 -33.81
C ALA A 42 -47.92 -12.86 -34.52
N ASP A 43 -48.27 -14.02 -33.99
CA ASP A 43 -49.55 -14.63 -34.27
C ASP A 43 -50.55 -13.64 -33.68
N GLY A 44 -51.18 -12.86 -34.56
CA GLY A 44 -52.13 -11.80 -34.23
C GLY A 44 -53.44 -12.32 -33.64
N THR A 45 -53.40 -13.33 -32.77
CA THR A 45 -54.58 -14.06 -32.30
C THR A 45 -54.74 -14.03 -30.77
N GLN A 46 -53.98 -13.23 -30.01
CA GLN A 46 -54.09 -13.23 -28.53
C GLN A 46 -54.16 -11.88 -27.84
N ILE A 47 -54.54 -10.81 -28.53
CA ILE A 47 -55.08 -9.63 -27.84
C ILE A 47 -56.39 -9.28 -28.53
N GLY A 48 -57.50 -9.44 -27.81
CA GLY A 48 -58.85 -9.14 -28.28
C GLY A 48 -59.10 -7.64 -28.47
N MET A 49 -58.32 -7.00 -29.33
CA MET A 49 -58.57 -5.66 -29.84
C MET A 49 -58.82 -5.80 -31.34
N THR A 50 -60.08 -5.98 -31.72
CA THR A 50 -60.48 -5.93 -33.12
C THR A 50 -60.23 -4.51 -33.66
N PRO A 51 -59.57 -4.35 -34.82
CA PRO A 51 -59.44 -3.04 -35.43
C PRO A 51 -60.84 -2.48 -35.71
N ASN A 52 -61.11 -1.27 -35.22
CA ASN A 52 -62.39 -0.61 -35.51
C ASN A 52 -62.34 -0.09 -36.96
N LEU A 53 -63.05 -0.79 -37.85
CA LEU A 53 -63.13 -0.49 -39.28
C LEU A 53 -64.38 0.33 -39.64
N ASP A 54 -65.28 0.60 -38.67
CA ASP A 54 -66.59 1.24 -38.90
C ASP A 54 -66.59 2.76 -38.59
N GLY A 55 -65.46 3.44 -38.77
CA GLY A 55 -65.32 4.88 -38.51
C GLY A 55 -64.76 5.67 -39.69
N GLU A 56 -64.94 7.00 -39.66
CA GLU A 56 -64.28 7.93 -40.59
C GLU A 56 -62.79 7.62 -40.69
N SER A 57 -62.23 7.70 -41.90
CA SER A 57 -60.87 7.24 -42.27
C SER A 57 -59.71 7.79 -41.42
N TRP A 58 -59.96 8.79 -40.57
CA TRP A 58 -59.03 9.38 -39.62
C TRP A 58 -59.05 8.74 -38.22
N ASN A 59 -60.00 7.85 -37.94
CA ASN A 59 -60.19 7.18 -36.66
C ASN A 59 -59.62 5.74 -36.67
N TYR A 60 -58.67 5.46 -37.57
CA TYR A 60 -57.99 4.19 -37.67
C TYR A 60 -57.00 4.00 -36.50
N ARG A 61 -57.39 3.21 -35.50
CA ARG A 61 -56.49 2.78 -34.43
C ARG A 61 -55.69 1.57 -34.88
N ASN A 62 -54.41 1.78 -35.14
CA ASN A 62 -53.47 0.69 -35.36
C ASN A 62 -52.87 0.24 -34.02
N PRO A 63 -53.19 -0.97 -33.52
CA PRO A 63 -52.64 -1.47 -32.26
C PRO A 63 -51.11 -1.56 -32.28
N GLU A 64 -50.49 -1.77 -33.45
CA GLU A 64 -49.03 -1.82 -33.60
C GLU A 64 -48.37 -0.46 -33.31
N LEU A 65 -49.03 0.64 -33.68
CA LEU A 65 -48.53 1.98 -33.37
C LEU A 65 -48.64 2.28 -31.89
N GLU A 66 -49.71 1.83 -31.23
CA GLU A 66 -49.87 1.98 -29.78
C GLU A 66 -48.79 1.18 -29.02
N LEU A 67 -48.47 -0.04 -29.48
CA LEU A 67 -47.38 -0.84 -28.93
C LEU A 67 -46.02 -0.16 -29.10
N LEU A 68 -45.73 0.38 -30.29
CA LEU A 68 -44.49 1.09 -30.55
C LEU A 68 -44.36 2.36 -29.67
N VAL A 69 -45.44 3.10 -29.47
CA VAL A 69 -45.46 4.27 -28.58
C VAL A 69 -45.21 3.86 -27.12
N GLN A 70 -45.77 2.74 -26.68
CA GLN A 70 -45.50 2.22 -25.34
C GLN A 70 -44.03 1.78 -25.18
N GLU A 71 -43.47 1.09 -26.18
CA GLU A 71 -42.06 0.70 -26.19
C GLU A 71 -41.14 1.93 -26.15
N LEU A 72 -41.39 2.93 -27.00
CA LEU A 72 -40.60 4.18 -27.01
C LEU A 72 -40.69 4.94 -25.68
N LYS A 73 -41.85 4.98 -25.04
CA LYS A 73 -42.01 5.58 -23.70
C LYS A 73 -41.20 4.83 -22.65
N LYS A 74 -41.21 3.49 -22.71
CA LYS A 74 -40.43 2.66 -21.79
C LYS A 74 -38.93 2.87 -22.02
N SER A 75 -38.46 2.81 -23.26
CA SER A 75 -37.05 3.06 -23.59
C SER A 75 -36.59 4.45 -23.16
N LYS A 76 -37.43 5.49 -23.36
CA LYS A 76 -37.12 6.84 -22.87
C LYS A 76 -36.95 6.86 -21.35
N TYR A 77 -37.85 6.22 -20.61
CA TYR A 77 -37.76 6.15 -19.16
C TYR A 77 -36.50 5.41 -18.68
N ASP A 78 -36.17 4.29 -19.33
CA ASP A 78 -34.97 3.51 -19.00
C ASP A 78 -33.69 4.34 -19.26
N ILE A 79 -33.62 5.05 -20.39
CA ILE A 79 -32.50 5.95 -20.70
C ILE A 79 -32.40 7.10 -19.70
N GLU A 80 -33.51 7.73 -19.32
CA GLU A 80 -33.51 8.81 -18.32
C GLU A 80 -33.06 8.33 -16.95
N LYS A 81 -33.41 7.10 -16.57
CA LYS A 81 -32.96 6.47 -15.33
C LYS A 81 -31.46 6.21 -15.37
N GLU A 82 -30.96 5.56 -16.42
CA GLU A 82 -29.53 5.29 -16.58
C GLU A 82 -28.71 6.58 -16.57
N LYS A 83 -29.19 7.64 -17.24
CA LYS A 83 -28.53 8.95 -17.23
C LYS A 83 -28.41 9.51 -15.83
N LYS A 84 -29.47 9.44 -15.01
CA LYS A 84 -29.44 9.90 -13.61
C LYS A 84 -28.45 9.08 -12.77
N ASP A 85 -28.43 7.77 -12.96
CA ASP A 85 -27.52 6.89 -12.24
C ASP A 85 -26.05 7.18 -12.62
N LEU A 86 -25.77 7.42 -13.89
CA LEU A 86 -24.44 7.83 -14.39
C LEU A 86 -24.02 9.19 -13.83
N GLU A 87 -24.91 10.18 -13.81
CA GLU A 87 -24.62 11.50 -13.22
C GLU A 87 -24.31 11.39 -11.72
N LEU A 88 -25.02 10.53 -10.99
CA LEU A 88 -24.76 10.29 -9.57
C LEU A 88 -23.40 9.60 -9.36
N LEU A 89 -23.08 8.60 -10.17
CA LEU A 89 -21.79 7.92 -10.14
C LEU A 89 -20.64 8.88 -10.46
N GLN A 90 -20.79 9.72 -11.49
CA GLN A 90 -19.77 10.70 -11.85
C GLN A 90 -19.49 11.68 -10.71
N LYS A 91 -20.54 12.17 -10.04
CA LYS A 91 -20.39 13.04 -8.85
C LYS A 91 -19.64 12.33 -7.71
N ARG A 92 -19.94 11.05 -7.50
CA ARG A 92 -19.24 10.25 -6.47
C ARG A 92 -17.78 10.04 -6.82
N VAL A 93 -17.47 9.66 -8.06
CA VAL A 93 -16.09 9.47 -8.52
C VAL A 93 -15.29 10.76 -8.42
N GLN A 94 -15.87 11.90 -8.81
CA GLN A 94 -15.17 13.18 -8.68
C GLN A 94 -14.85 13.51 -7.22
N LYS A 95 -15.81 13.30 -6.31
CA LYS A 95 -15.60 13.48 -4.88
C LYS A 95 -14.48 12.56 -4.36
N ASP A 96 -14.47 11.29 -4.78
CA ASP A 96 -13.46 10.32 -4.36
C ASP A 96 -12.06 10.74 -4.86
N ILE A 97 -11.94 11.23 -6.09
CA ILE A 97 -10.69 11.79 -6.65
C ILE A 97 -10.21 12.99 -5.83
N ASP A 98 -11.10 13.93 -5.51
CA ASP A 98 -10.77 15.11 -4.72
C ASP A 98 -10.29 14.72 -3.31
N GLN A 99 -10.95 13.74 -2.69
CA GLN A 99 -10.52 13.21 -1.39
C GLN A 99 -9.15 12.52 -1.46
N LEU A 100 -8.91 11.69 -2.48
CA LEU A 100 -7.61 11.04 -2.68
C LEU A 100 -6.50 12.05 -2.87
N SER A 101 -6.69 13.05 -3.73
CA SER A 101 -5.71 14.12 -3.95
C SER A 101 -5.36 14.87 -2.66
N SER A 102 -6.37 15.17 -1.83
CA SER A 102 -6.20 15.82 -0.53
C SER A 102 -5.37 14.96 0.43
N ILE A 103 -5.64 13.65 0.48
CA ILE A 103 -4.88 12.70 1.31
C ILE A 103 -3.43 12.60 0.83
N THR A 104 -3.20 12.47 -0.48
CA THR A 104 -1.85 12.41 -1.05
C THR A 104 -1.05 13.66 -0.72
N ASN A 105 -1.65 14.85 -0.84
CA ASN A 105 -1.00 16.11 -0.48
C ASN A 105 -0.66 16.19 1.01
N ARG A 106 -1.55 15.69 1.88
CA ARG A 106 -1.30 15.62 3.33
C ARG A 106 -0.16 14.66 3.66
N MET A 107 -0.11 13.48 3.03
CA MET A 107 0.98 12.53 3.24
C MET A 107 2.32 13.11 2.80
N ARG A 108 2.37 13.76 1.63
CA ARG A 108 3.59 14.40 1.14
C ARG A 108 4.08 15.47 2.11
N ASN A 109 3.18 16.33 2.60
CA ASN A 109 3.53 17.35 3.59
C ASN A 109 4.02 16.76 4.91
N LEU A 110 3.47 15.61 5.35
CA LEU A 110 3.94 14.91 6.54
C LEU A 110 5.32 14.31 6.32
N GLN A 111 5.57 13.72 5.16
CA GLN A 111 6.88 13.20 4.79
C GLN A 111 7.93 14.32 4.78
N ASP A 112 7.67 15.44 4.12
CA ASP A 112 8.59 16.58 4.08
C ASP A 112 8.89 17.13 5.48
N LYS A 113 7.88 17.21 6.35
CA LYS A 113 8.05 17.62 7.76
C LYS A 113 8.87 16.61 8.55
N PHE A 114 8.63 15.32 8.34
CA PHE A 114 9.38 14.25 8.99
C PHE A 114 10.84 14.28 8.56
N GLU A 115 11.12 14.34 7.26
CA GLU A 115 12.48 14.41 6.73
C GLU A 115 13.25 15.61 7.30
N ARG A 116 12.66 16.81 7.28
CA ARG A 116 13.27 18.00 7.89
C ARG A 116 13.53 17.83 9.39
N SER A 117 12.59 17.22 10.11
CA SER A 117 12.74 16.99 11.55
C SER A 117 13.83 15.95 11.83
N ALA A 118 13.88 14.87 11.06
CA ALA A 118 14.91 13.83 11.17
C ALA A 118 16.30 14.39 10.84
N THR A 119 16.46 15.18 9.78
CA THR A 119 17.74 15.83 9.46
C THR A 119 18.16 16.83 10.54
N THR A 120 17.21 17.59 11.10
CA THR A 120 17.53 18.54 12.17
C THR A 120 17.92 17.82 13.47
N LEU A 121 17.22 16.73 13.82
CA LEU A 121 17.53 15.90 14.98
C LEU A 121 18.90 15.25 14.84
N THR A 122 19.19 14.60 13.70
CA THR A 122 20.50 13.97 13.46
C THR A 122 21.64 14.97 13.52
N LYS A 123 21.50 16.15 12.89
CA LYS A 123 22.51 17.22 12.97
C LYS A 123 22.72 17.73 14.39
N ASN A 124 21.65 17.94 15.15
CA ASN A 124 21.73 18.39 16.54
C ASN A 124 22.31 17.31 17.45
N GLU A 125 21.97 16.03 17.22
CA GLU A 125 22.55 14.90 17.94
C GLU A 125 24.05 14.80 17.69
N GLU A 126 24.50 14.87 16.44
CA GLU A 126 25.92 14.81 16.09
C GLU A 126 26.70 15.98 16.71
N GLN A 127 26.18 17.21 16.63
CA GLN A 127 26.80 18.37 17.27
C GLN A 127 26.85 18.24 18.80
N ASN A 128 25.79 17.73 19.43
CA ASN A 128 25.74 17.53 20.87
C ASN A 128 26.69 16.41 21.31
N LEU A 129 26.77 15.32 20.56
CA LEU A 129 27.70 14.21 20.82
C LEU A 129 29.16 14.65 20.65
N ASN A 130 29.47 15.45 19.63
CA ASN A 130 30.82 16.02 19.47
C ASN A 130 31.21 16.93 20.64
N ARG A 131 30.28 17.77 21.14
CA ARG A 131 30.53 18.58 22.34
C ARG A 131 30.78 17.73 23.58
N LEU A 132 30.00 16.65 23.77
CA LEU A 132 30.22 15.72 24.87
C LEU A 132 31.59 15.03 24.76
N LEU A 133 32.00 14.65 23.56
CA LEU A 133 33.30 14.03 23.31
C LEU A 133 34.47 14.98 23.60
N ASP A 134 34.34 16.26 23.21
CA ASP A 134 35.34 17.27 23.55
C ASP A 134 35.42 17.53 25.06
N LEU A 135 34.28 17.53 25.76
CA LEU A 135 34.27 17.60 27.23
C LEU A 135 34.94 16.37 27.86
N PHE A 136 34.63 15.16 27.39
CA PHE A 136 35.23 13.93 27.92
C PHE A 136 36.74 13.84 27.70
N LYS A 137 37.30 14.43 26.63
CA LYS A 137 38.76 14.52 26.45
C LYS A 137 39.47 15.39 27.48
N THR A 138 38.75 16.32 28.12
CA THR A 138 39.31 17.26 29.10
C THR A 138 39.15 16.82 30.56
N LEU A 139 38.28 15.82 30.81
CA LEU A 139 37.95 15.35 32.15
C LEU A 139 38.81 14.16 32.55
N GLU A 140 38.99 13.99 33.86
CA GLU A 140 39.67 12.81 34.40
C GLU A 140 38.75 11.57 34.34
N PRO A 141 39.31 10.35 34.19
CA PRO A 141 38.52 9.11 34.06
C PRO A 141 37.50 8.89 35.18
N GLU A 142 37.81 9.30 36.41
CA GLU A 142 36.88 9.21 37.56
C GLU A 142 35.63 10.07 37.37
N GLN A 143 35.81 11.30 36.86
CA GLN A 143 34.74 12.27 36.62
C GLN A 143 33.84 11.81 35.46
N ILE A 144 34.44 11.23 34.42
CA ILE A 144 33.73 10.61 33.30
C ILE A 144 32.87 9.45 33.83
N GLY A 145 33.44 8.62 34.71
CA GLY A 145 32.73 7.54 35.37
C GLY A 145 31.50 8.01 36.15
N THR A 146 31.61 9.07 36.96
CA THR A 146 30.46 9.61 37.70
C THR A 146 29.38 10.19 36.77
N ILE A 147 29.76 10.78 35.64
CA ILE A 147 28.82 11.37 34.68
C ILE A 147 28.06 10.29 33.90
N LEU A 148 28.73 9.19 33.54
CA LEU A 148 28.13 8.11 32.75
C LEU A 148 27.32 7.12 33.60
N GLU A 149 27.61 7.00 34.90
CA GLU A 149 26.93 6.09 35.83
C GLU A 149 25.38 6.21 35.83
N PRO A 150 24.75 7.41 35.83
CA PRO A 150 23.30 7.55 35.75
C PRO A 150 22.71 7.42 34.33
N MET A 151 23.54 7.28 33.28
CA MET A 151 23.06 7.23 31.90
C MET A 151 22.53 5.84 31.50
N ALA A 152 21.62 5.80 30.53
CA ALA A 152 21.18 4.54 29.93
C ALA A 152 22.31 3.86 29.17
N ASP A 153 22.43 2.54 29.28
CA ASP A 153 23.51 1.73 28.69
C ASP A 153 23.66 1.94 27.18
N GLU A 154 22.55 2.14 26.46
CA GLU A 154 22.55 2.40 25.01
C GLU A 154 23.25 3.71 24.65
N LYS A 155 23.09 4.75 25.49
CA LYS A 155 23.76 6.03 25.30
C LYS A 155 25.25 5.90 25.59
N ILE A 156 25.62 5.14 26.62
CA ILE A 156 27.02 4.88 26.98
C ILE A 156 27.71 4.12 25.84
N ALA A 157 27.08 3.06 25.31
CA ALA A 157 27.59 2.30 24.17
C ALA A 157 27.77 3.17 22.91
N LYS A 158 26.83 4.10 22.64
CA LYS A 158 26.93 5.08 21.53
C LYS A 158 28.04 6.12 21.75
N ILE A 159 28.34 6.49 23.00
CA ILE A 159 29.45 7.39 23.33
C ILE A 159 30.78 6.63 23.17
N PHE A 160 30.86 5.38 23.66
CA PHE A 160 32.05 4.54 23.51
C PHE A 160 32.37 4.23 22.05
N SER A 161 31.38 4.08 21.17
CA SER A 161 31.61 3.89 19.72
C SER A 161 32.20 5.10 19.01
N LEU A 162 32.15 6.28 19.64
CA LEU A 162 32.72 7.52 19.11
C LEU A 162 34.10 7.84 19.72
N LEU A 163 34.39 7.32 20.92
CA LEU A 163 35.68 7.48 21.60
C LEU A 163 36.69 6.41 21.15
N LYS A 164 37.98 6.72 21.26
CA LYS A 164 39.01 5.69 21.03
C LYS A 164 39.05 4.71 22.21
N PRO A 165 39.37 3.41 22.00
CA PRO A 165 39.53 2.44 23.08
C PRO A 165 40.46 2.88 24.20
N ALA A 166 41.49 3.67 23.88
CA ALA A 166 42.43 4.24 24.84
C ALA A 166 41.82 5.29 25.78
N GLU A 167 40.73 5.96 25.40
CA GLU A 167 40.12 7.06 26.16
C GLU A 167 39.08 6.54 27.16
N PHE A 168 38.32 5.50 26.82
CA PHE A 168 37.31 4.93 27.72
C PHE A 168 37.79 3.69 28.49
N GLY A 169 38.90 3.06 28.08
CA GLY A 169 39.51 1.92 28.78
C GLY A 169 39.76 2.16 30.27
N PRO A 170 40.38 3.28 30.68
CA PRO A 170 40.60 3.61 32.08
C PRO A 170 39.31 3.78 32.89
N VAL A 171 38.23 4.25 32.26
CA VAL A 171 36.90 4.40 32.89
C VAL A 171 36.28 3.03 33.16
N VAL A 172 36.41 2.10 32.20
CA VAL A 172 35.92 0.72 32.35
C VAL A 172 36.69 -0.02 33.44
N GLU A 173 38.01 0.15 33.53
CA GLU A 173 38.85 -0.44 34.58
C GLU A 173 38.48 0.07 35.99
N LEU A 174 38.21 1.38 36.11
CA LEU A 174 37.70 1.99 37.35
C LEU A 174 36.31 1.48 37.77
N TRP A 175 35.47 1.11 36.81
CA TRP A 175 34.13 0.58 37.13
C TRP A 175 34.14 -0.91 37.44
N LEU A 176 35.01 -1.70 36.79
CA LEU A 176 35.21 -3.12 37.11
C LEU A 176 35.79 -3.33 38.51
N SER A 177 36.48 -2.34 39.07
CA SER A 177 37.08 -2.42 40.41
C SER A 177 36.12 -2.02 41.56
N LYS A 178 34.88 -1.57 41.27
CA LYS A 178 33.94 -1.07 42.28
C LYS A 178 32.99 -2.13 42.87
N ASP A 179 32.25 -2.87 42.04
CA ASP A 179 31.19 -3.79 42.49
C ASP A 179 30.79 -4.81 41.41
N GLU A 180 30.35 -6.02 41.81
CA GLU A 180 29.95 -7.14 40.94
C GLU A 180 28.73 -6.80 40.06
N LYS A 181 27.80 -5.97 40.58
CA LYS A 181 26.67 -5.45 39.79
C LYS A 181 27.08 -4.46 38.71
N THR A 182 28.18 -3.75 38.92
CA THR A 182 28.71 -2.80 37.95
C THR A 182 29.42 -3.56 36.81
N GLU A 183 30.05 -4.69 37.13
CA GLU A 183 30.66 -5.60 36.16
C GLU A 183 29.64 -6.18 35.17
N GLU A 184 28.49 -6.71 35.63
CA GLU A 184 27.42 -7.20 34.75
C GLU A 184 26.91 -6.10 33.79
N ARG A 185 26.71 -4.89 34.30
CA ARG A 185 26.25 -3.74 33.50
C ARG A 185 27.28 -3.32 32.46
N ILE A 186 28.58 -3.34 32.80
CA ILE A 186 29.65 -3.06 31.84
C ILE A 186 29.66 -4.11 30.74
N HIS A 187 29.51 -5.39 31.07
CA HIS A 187 29.43 -6.45 30.07
C HIS A 187 28.26 -6.24 29.10
N ASP A 188 27.10 -5.84 29.60
CA ASP A 188 25.94 -5.50 28.76
C ASP A 188 26.20 -4.27 27.87
N ILE A 189 26.86 -3.23 28.40
CA ILE A 189 27.26 -2.05 27.63
C ILE A 189 28.25 -2.43 26.53
N LEU A 190 29.27 -3.25 26.83
CA LEU A 190 30.28 -3.69 25.88
C LEU A 190 29.71 -4.61 24.80
N LYS A 191 28.74 -5.47 25.15
CA LYS A 191 28.01 -6.30 24.19
C LYS A 191 27.18 -5.44 23.24
N LYS A 192 26.50 -4.41 23.76
CA LYS A 192 25.77 -3.43 22.95
C LYS A 192 26.73 -2.62 22.06
N TYR A 193 27.89 -2.22 22.56
CA TYR A 193 28.95 -1.57 21.79
C TYR A 193 29.43 -2.44 20.61
N GLN A 194 29.67 -3.74 20.84
CA GLN A 194 30.05 -4.67 19.78
C GLN A 194 28.94 -4.85 18.73
N GLY A 195 27.68 -4.84 19.14
CA GLY A 195 26.53 -4.92 18.22
C GLY A 195 26.30 -3.66 17.36
N ILE A 196 26.85 -2.50 17.77
CA ILE A 196 26.75 -1.23 17.03
C ILE A 196 27.84 -1.09 15.96
N ILE A 197 28.97 -1.79 16.09
CA ILE A 197 30.02 -1.84 15.07
C ILE A 197 29.64 -2.91 14.03
N PRO A 198 29.46 -2.57 12.73
CA PRO A 198 29.31 -3.59 11.70
C PRO A 198 30.59 -4.45 11.67
N ALA A 199 30.42 -5.78 11.69
CA ALA A 199 31.50 -6.79 11.79
C ALA A 199 32.59 -6.71 10.69
N GLU A 200 32.46 -5.80 9.73
CA GLU A 200 33.34 -5.59 8.59
C GLU A 200 34.60 -4.74 8.91
N LYS A 201 34.68 -4.12 10.10
CA LYS A 201 35.86 -3.32 10.52
C LYS A 201 36.75 -3.98 11.58
N LEU A 202 36.55 -5.26 11.86
CA LEU A 202 37.31 -5.99 12.89
C LEU A 202 38.44 -6.88 12.34
N ASP A 203 38.66 -6.92 11.03
CA ASP A 203 39.83 -7.58 10.46
C ASP A 203 41.00 -6.58 10.38
N PRO A 204 42.05 -6.74 11.21
CA PRO A 204 43.33 -6.09 10.91
C PRO A 204 43.98 -6.74 9.66
N PRO A 205 44.87 -6.03 8.96
CA PRO A 205 45.70 -6.63 7.90
C PRO A 205 46.61 -7.75 8.42
#